data_AF-A0A9P9RQN9-F1
#
_entry.id   AF-A0A9P9RQN9-F1
#
_cell.length_a   1.000
_cell.length_b   1.000
_cell.length_c   1.000
_cell.angle_alpha   90.00
_cell.angle_beta   90.00
_cell.angle_gamma   90.00
#
_symmetry.space_group_name_H-M   'P 1'
#
loop_
_entity.id
_entity.type
_entity.pdbx_description
1 polymer ?
#
loop_
_entity_poly.entity_id
_entity_poly.type
_entity_poly.pdbx_seq_one_letter_code
_entity_poly.pdbx_strand_id
1 'polypeptide(L)'
;MVMAIRDWPRMMRRALEHLKPGGWMETQEIHHRPYCHDGSMPLDHLVAQYWGLVGDGLASLGVNSDATLLLADMMRDAGFINVTTRIFHVPIGRWPKNKVLKMVGQYWRAILLDGAQPNALGPLTRGLKWS
;
A
#
# COMPACT_ATOMS: atom_id res chain seq x y z
N MET A 1 -6.91 -0.68 6.88
CA MET A 1 -5.53 -0.18 6.69
C MET A 1 -4.63 -1.39 6.49
N VAL A 2 -3.93 -1.45 5.36
CA VAL A 2 -3.12 -2.56 4.80
C VAL A 2 -1.88 -2.95 5.65
N MET A 3 -1.82 -2.50 6.90
CA MET A 3 -0.67 -2.69 7.80
C MET A 3 -1.02 -3.56 9.00
N ALA A 4 -1.93 -4.52 8.81
CA ALA A 4 -2.23 -5.55 9.79
C ALA A 4 -1.08 -6.57 9.94
N ILE A 5 -0.25 -6.71 8.90
CA ILE A 5 0.87 -7.65 8.86
C ILE A 5 2.16 -6.86 8.97
N ARG A 6 2.88 -7.07 10.07
CA ARG A 6 4.18 -6.44 10.33
C ARG A 6 5.35 -7.27 9.77
N ASP A 7 5.22 -8.60 9.81
CA ASP A 7 6.25 -9.54 9.39
C ASP A 7 5.71 -10.40 8.24
N TRP A 8 5.73 -9.81 7.04
CA TRP A 8 5.34 -10.47 5.80
C TRP A 8 6.17 -11.73 5.51
N PRO A 9 7.52 -11.73 5.62
CA PRO A 9 8.31 -12.93 5.40
C PRO A 9 7.88 -14.11 6.28
N ARG A 10 7.61 -13.88 7.58
CA ARG A 10 7.09 -14.92 8.46
C ARG A 10 5.71 -15.41 8.05
N MET A 11 4.83 -14.51 7.64
CA MET A 11 3.49 -14.88 7.15
C MET A 11 3.60 -15.74 5.88
N MET A 12 4.43 -15.35 4.91
CA MET A 12 4.63 -16.11 3.67
C MET A 12 5.20 -17.51 3.94
N ARG A 13 6.24 -17.64 4.78
CA ARG A 13 6.79 -18.95 5.17
C ARG A 13 5.74 -19.85 5.81
N ARG A 14 4.97 -19.30 6.75
CA ARG A 14 3.87 -20.04 7.39
C ARG A 14 2.79 -20.46 6.42
N ALA A 15 2.41 -19.57 5.49
CA ALA A 15 1.44 -19.92 4.47
C ALA A 15 1.94 -21.11 3.63
N LEU A 16 3.21 -21.10 3.22
CA LEU A 16 3.81 -22.21 2.47
C LEU A 16 3.84 -23.52 3.27
N GLU A 17 4.25 -23.47 4.55
CA GLU A 17 4.30 -24.64 5.45
C GLU A 17 2.94 -25.35 5.61
N HIS A 18 1.84 -24.59 5.54
CA HIS A 18 0.49 -25.09 5.78
C HIS A 18 -0.30 -25.36 4.49
N LEU A 19 0.23 -24.98 3.33
CA LEU A 19 -0.38 -25.29 2.05
C LEU A 19 -0.18 -26.77 1.71
N LYS A 20 -1.23 -27.40 1.19
CA LYS A 20 -1.12 -28.73 0.60
C LYS A 20 -0.19 -28.67 -0.63
N PRO A 21 0.50 -29.76 -0.97
CA PRO A 21 1.24 -29.84 -2.23
C PRO A 21 0.37 -29.44 -3.43
N GLY A 22 0.88 -28.51 -4.25
CA GLY A 22 0.14 -27.95 -5.40
C GLY A 22 -0.83 -26.81 -5.07
N GLY A 23 -0.95 -26.41 -3.79
CA GLY A 23 -1.75 -25.27 -3.37
C GLY A 23 -1.21 -23.92 -3.81
N TRP A 24 -2.08 -22.91 -3.84
CA TRP A 24 -1.76 -21.54 -4.24
C TRP A 24 -2.01 -20.57 -3.08
N MET A 25 -1.20 -19.52 -3.04
CA MET A 25 -1.43 -18.35 -2.21
C MET A 25 -1.68 -17.14 -3.12
N GLU A 26 -2.69 -16.36 -2.78
CA GLU A 26 -3.00 -15.10 -3.47
C GLU A 26 -3.03 -13.97 -2.44
N THR A 27 -2.41 -12.84 -2.80
CA THR A 27 -2.44 -11.60 -2.02
C THR A 27 -2.98 -10.47 -2.89
N GLN A 28 -4.01 -9.78 -2.42
CA GLN A 28 -4.55 -8.60 -3.07
C GLN A 28 -4.40 -7.41 -2.13
N GLU A 29 -3.51 -6.48 -2.48
CA GLU A 29 -3.18 -5.34 -1.64
C GLU A 29 -3.27 -4.02 -2.41
N ILE A 30 -3.48 -2.93 -1.65
CA ILE A 30 -3.47 -1.58 -2.19
C ILE A 30 -2.27 -0.82 -1.65
N HIS A 31 -1.43 -0.32 -2.56
CA HIS A 31 -0.43 0.69 -2.24
C HIS A 31 -1.12 2.05 -2.09
N HIS A 32 -1.18 2.55 -0.85
CA HIS A 32 -1.99 3.73 -0.51
C HIS A 32 -1.37 5.06 -0.92
N ARG A 33 -0.05 5.11 -1.13
CA ARG A 33 0.65 6.34 -1.51
C ARG A 33 0.25 6.73 -2.94
N PRO A 34 -0.40 7.88 -3.15
CA PRO A 34 -0.69 8.40 -4.48
C PRO A 34 0.60 8.56 -5.29
N TYR A 35 0.47 8.45 -6.61
CA TYR A 35 1.56 8.61 -7.55
C TYR A 35 1.03 9.05 -8.91
N CYS A 36 1.81 9.86 -9.64
CA CYS A 36 1.49 10.36 -10.97
C CYS A 36 2.62 9.98 -11.95
N HIS A 37 2.30 9.18 -12.98
CA HIS A 37 3.28 8.70 -13.97
C HIS A 37 3.84 9.79 -14.88
N ASP A 38 3.17 10.93 -14.98
CA ASP A 38 3.52 12.05 -15.87
C ASP A 38 4.40 13.12 -15.19
N GLY A 39 4.83 12.89 -13.95
CA GLY A 39 5.66 13.82 -13.19
C GLY A 39 4.90 15.04 -12.65
N SER A 40 3.58 15.10 -12.79
CA SER A 40 2.76 16.21 -12.26
C SER A 40 2.73 16.30 -10.73
N MET A 41 3.26 15.28 -10.04
CA MET A 41 3.42 15.27 -8.59
C MET A 41 4.90 15.11 -8.19
N PRO A 42 5.68 16.20 -8.25
CA PRO A 42 7.05 16.23 -7.74
C PRO A 42 7.11 16.05 -6.21
N LEU A 43 8.31 15.86 -5.65
CA LEU A 43 8.51 15.59 -4.22
C LEU A 43 8.07 16.76 -3.32
N ASP A 44 8.16 17.99 -3.80
CA ASP A 44 7.70 19.20 -3.12
C ASP A 44 6.17 19.42 -3.23
N HIS A 45 5.46 18.59 -3.99
CA HIS A 45 4.00 18.62 -4.01
C HIS A 45 3.42 18.23 -2.63
N LEU A 46 2.43 18.96 -2.14
CA LEU A 46 1.89 18.79 -0.78
C LEU A 46 1.40 17.36 -0.49
N VAL A 47 0.80 16.70 -1.48
CA VAL A 47 0.37 15.29 -1.34
C VAL A 47 1.58 14.35 -1.19
N ALA A 48 2.66 14.60 -1.94
CA ALA A 48 3.88 13.80 -1.84
C ALA A 48 4.56 14.00 -0.47
N GLN A 49 4.63 15.24 0.00
CA GLN A 49 5.15 15.57 1.33
C GLN A 49 4.33 14.94 2.45
N TYR A 50 3.00 15.06 2.40
CA TYR A 50 2.09 14.46 3.38
C TYR A 50 2.32 12.94 3.50
N TRP A 51 2.35 12.22 2.37
CA TRP A 51 2.57 10.77 2.40
C TRP A 51 4.01 10.38 2.74
N GLY A 52 4.99 11.25 2.45
CA GLY A 52 6.36 11.10 2.94
C GLY A 52 6.42 11.10 4.47
N LEU A 53 5.84 12.13 5.10
CA LEU A 53 5.77 12.25 6.56
C LEU A 53 5.03 11.08 7.22
N VAL A 54 3.91 10.65 6.63
CA VAL A 54 3.18 9.47 7.08
C VAL A 54 4.06 8.21 6.99
N GLY A 55 4.77 8.03 5.87
CA GLY A 55 5.71 6.92 5.67
C GLY A 55 6.84 6.91 6.70
N ASP A 56 7.48 8.05 6.93
CA ASP A 56 8.56 8.19 7.92
C ASP A 56 8.09 7.87 9.34
N GLY A 57 6.90 8.37 9.71
CA GLY A 57 6.29 8.09 11.01
C GLY A 57 5.88 6.63 11.17
N LEU A 58 5.50 5.94 10.10
CA LEU A 58 5.22 4.50 10.13
C LEU A 58 6.50 3.68 10.24
N ALA A 59 7.54 4.08 9.52
CA ALA A 59 8.85 3.44 9.56
C ALA A 59 9.46 3.51 10.97
N SER A 60 9.35 4.66 11.66
CA SER A 60 9.81 4.77 13.06
C SER A 60 9.03 3.90 14.04
N LEU A 61 7.80 3.53 13.67
CA LEU A 61 6.96 2.57 14.40
C LEU A 61 7.17 1.13 13.94
N GLY A 62 8.17 0.86 13.09
CA GLY A 62 8.52 -0.48 12.58
C GLY A 62 7.53 -1.02 11.56
N VAL A 63 6.85 -0.16 10.81
CA VAL A 63 5.88 -0.54 9.77
C VAL A 63 6.38 -0.03 8.42
N ASN A 64 6.54 -0.94 7.46
CA ASN A 64 6.91 -0.59 6.09
C ASN A 64 5.64 -0.35 5.25
N SER A 65 5.34 0.92 4.94
CA SER A 65 4.18 1.29 4.11
C SER A 65 4.29 0.86 2.64
N ASP A 66 5.50 0.56 2.17
CA ASP A 66 5.78 0.13 0.80
C ASP A 66 5.90 -1.40 0.68
N ALA A 67 5.64 -2.16 1.76
CA ALA A 67 5.72 -3.63 1.75
C ALA A 67 4.87 -4.29 0.66
N THR A 68 3.74 -3.67 0.28
CA THR A 68 2.86 -4.13 -0.80
C THR A 68 3.56 -4.24 -2.16
N LEU A 69 4.59 -3.41 -2.40
CA LEU A 69 5.39 -3.44 -3.63
C LEU A 69 6.39 -4.60 -3.66
N LEU A 70 6.65 -5.23 -2.51
CA LEU A 70 7.68 -6.25 -2.33
C LEU A 70 7.09 -7.67 -2.17
N LEU A 71 5.77 -7.83 -2.22
CA LEU A 71 5.11 -9.10 -1.91
C LEU A 71 5.55 -10.25 -2.81
N ALA A 72 5.73 -9.99 -4.10
CA ALA A 72 6.17 -11.01 -5.05
C ALA A 72 7.58 -11.54 -4.70
N ASP A 73 8.48 -10.66 -4.31
CA ASP A 73 9.84 -11.03 -3.91
C ASP A 73 9.81 -11.77 -2.57
N MET A 74 9.04 -11.29 -1.60
CA MET A 74 8.84 -11.99 -0.33
C MET A 74 8.23 -13.39 -0.50
N MET A 75 7.37 -13.60 -1.49
CA MET A 75 6.85 -14.93 -1.82
C MET A 75 7.95 -15.83 -2.40
N ARG A 76 8.76 -15.32 -3.34
CA ARG A 76 9.89 -16.09 -3.91
C ARG A 76 10.90 -16.46 -2.83
N ASP A 77 11.25 -15.52 -1.97
CA ASP A 77 12.18 -15.72 -0.85
C ASP A 77 11.66 -16.76 0.15
N ALA A 78 10.33 -16.85 0.33
CA ALA A 78 9.72 -17.87 1.18
C ALA A 78 9.72 -19.27 0.54
N GLY A 79 10.01 -19.40 -0.76
CA GLY A 79 10.05 -20.66 -1.49
C GLY A 79 8.86 -20.94 -2.40
N PHE A 80 7.97 -19.95 -2.61
CA PHE A 80 6.92 -20.10 -3.62
C PHE A 80 7.51 -20.11 -5.03
N ILE A 81 6.99 -20.98 -5.89
CA ILE A 81 7.31 -21.06 -7.32
C ILE A 81 6.17 -20.48 -8.15
N ASN A 82 6.42 -20.19 -9.43
CA ASN A 82 5.43 -19.63 -10.37
C ASN A 82 4.77 -18.33 -9.89
N VAL A 83 5.52 -17.49 -9.18
CA VAL A 83 5.02 -16.21 -8.65
C VAL A 83 4.76 -15.23 -9.79
N THR A 84 3.51 -14.79 -9.92
CA THR A 84 3.07 -13.78 -10.90
C THR A 84 2.47 -12.57 -10.19
N THR A 85 2.52 -11.41 -10.85
CA THR A 85 2.00 -10.15 -10.30
C THR A 85 1.16 -9.45 -11.34
N ARG A 86 -0.01 -8.93 -10.92
CA ARG A 86 -0.87 -8.08 -11.74
C ARG A 86 -1.06 -6.75 -11.02
N ILE A 87 -0.63 -5.66 -11.66
CA ILE A 87 -0.75 -4.31 -11.12
C ILE A 87 -1.95 -3.65 -11.77
N PHE A 88 -2.85 -3.11 -10.94
CA PHE A 88 -4.01 -2.35 -11.38
C PHE A 88 -3.90 -0.92 -10.88
N HIS A 89 -4.02 0.05 -11.79
CA HIS A 89 -4.01 1.47 -11.42
C HIS A 89 -5.40 1.92 -10.97
N VAL A 90 -5.48 2.37 -9.72
CA VAL A 90 -6.70 2.93 -9.15
C VAL A 90 -6.68 4.45 -9.37
N PRO A 91 -7.58 5.02 -10.19
CA PRO A 91 -7.63 6.46 -10.42
C PRO A 91 -8.07 7.20 -9.16
N ILE A 92 -7.76 8.49 -9.07
CA ILE A 92 -8.20 9.37 -7.97
C ILE A 92 -9.11 10.45 -8.54
N GLY A 93 -10.40 10.39 -8.23
CA GLY A 93 -11.42 11.33 -8.70
C GLY A 93 -12.21 10.87 -9.93
N ARG A 94 -12.91 11.81 -10.57
CA ARG A 94 -13.91 11.55 -11.63
C ARG A 94 -13.44 11.85 -13.06
N TRP A 95 -12.14 12.02 -13.26
CA TRP A 95 -11.53 12.28 -14.58
C TRP A 95 -11.53 11.08 -15.55
N PRO A 96 -11.55 9.80 -15.14
CA PRO A 96 -11.59 8.70 -16.12
C PRO A 96 -12.83 8.76 -17.01
N LYS A 97 -12.68 8.50 -18.32
CA LYS A 97 -13.81 8.43 -19.26
C LYS A 97 -14.69 7.19 -19.03
N ASN A 98 -14.06 6.05 -18.71
CA ASN A 98 -14.75 4.81 -18.40
C ASN A 98 -15.64 4.98 -17.14
N LYS A 99 -16.92 4.58 -17.24
CA LYS A 99 -17.90 4.76 -16.16
C LYS A 99 -17.54 4.03 -14.86
N VAL A 100 -16.99 2.82 -14.96
CA VAL A 100 -16.56 2.03 -13.81
C VAL A 100 -15.35 2.67 -13.15
N LEU A 101 -14.31 3.01 -13.92
CA LEU A 101 -13.11 3.67 -13.37
C LEU A 101 -13.42 5.05 -12.78
N LYS A 102 -14.38 5.79 -13.34
CA LYS A 102 -14.87 7.04 -12.77
C LYS A 102 -15.50 6.84 -11.38
N MET A 103 -16.32 5.80 -11.22
CA MET A 103 -16.93 5.44 -9.95
C MET A 103 -15.87 4.96 -8.93
N VAL A 104 -14.97 4.07 -9.36
CA VAL A 104 -13.83 3.61 -8.54
C VAL A 104 -13.01 4.80 -8.05
N GLY A 105 -12.65 5.73 -8.95
CA GLY A 105 -11.85 6.88 -8.57
C GLY A 105 -12.56 7.85 -7.64
N GLN A 106 -13.90 7.93 -7.70
CA GLN A 106 -14.69 8.71 -6.76
C GLN A 106 -14.67 8.12 -5.36
N TYR A 107 -14.83 6.80 -5.25
CA TYR A 107 -14.67 6.12 -3.96
C TYR A 107 -13.26 6.27 -3.42
N TRP A 108 -12.25 6.09 -4.26
CA TRP A 108 -10.86 6.22 -3.82
C TRP A 108 -10.52 7.64 -3.36
N ARG A 109 -11.03 8.66 -4.06
CA ARG A 109 -10.89 10.06 -3.61
C ARG A 109 -11.55 10.29 -2.26
N ALA A 110 -12.74 9.75 -2.01
CA ALA A 110 -13.41 9.87 -0.71
C ALA A 110 -12.58 9.19 0.40
N ILE A 111 -12.10 7.95 0.16
CA ILE A 111 -11.24 7.21 1.10
C ILE A 111 -9.99 8.01 1.49
N LEU A 112 -9.34 8.67 0.52
CA LEU A 112 -8.14 9.46 0.79
C LEU A 112 -8.44 10.74 1.58
N LEU A 113 -9.54 11.42 1.28
CA LEU A 113 -9.95 12.65 1.97
C LEU A 113 -10.39 12.37 3.40
N ASP A 114 -11.30 11.41 3.59
CA ASP A 114 -11.80 11.00 4.91
C ASP A 114 -10.68 10.34 5.73
N GLY A 115 -9.72 9.71 5.05
CA GLY A 115 -8.54 9.09 5.64
C GLY A 115 -7.41 10.06 6.00
N ALA A 116 -7.41 11.30 5.51
CA ALA A 116 -6.25 12.19 5.61
C ALA A 116 -5.84 12.48 7.07
N GLN A 117 -6.78 12.85 7.93
CA GLN A 117 -6.49 13.05 9.35
C GLN A 117 -6.16 11.74 10.09
N PRO A 118 -6.98 10.68 10.03
CA PRO A 118 -6.71 9.47 10.82
C PRO A 118 -5.42 8.73 10.40
N ASN A 119 -5.06 8.76 9.11
CA ASN A 119 -3.80 8.15 8.64
C ASN A 119 -2.57 8.90 9.16
N ALA A 120 -2.66 10.21 9.37
CA ALA A 120 -1.56 11.03 9.85
C ALA A 120 -1.44 11.02 11.38
N LEU A 121 -2.56 10.94 12.09
CA LEU A 121 -2.59 11.11 13.55
C LEU A 121 -1.62 10.17 14.26
N GLY A 122 -1.66 8.88 13.96
CA GLY A 122 -0.78 7.89 14.59
C GLY A 122 0.71 8.09 14.26
N PRO A 123 1.08 8.05 12.97
CA PRO A 123 2.46 8.22 12.52
C PRO A 123 3.10 9.54 12.96
N LEU A 124 2.41 10.67 12.84
CA LEU A 124 3.00 11.97 13.16
C LEU A 124 3.13 12.18 14.67
N THR A 125 2.13 11.83 15.47
CA THR A 125 2.19 12.05 16.93
C THR A 125 3.03 10.99 17.65
N ARG A 126 2.81 9.70 17.37
CA ARG A 126 3.51 8.62 18.09
C ARG A 126 4.84 8.27 17.44
N GLY A 127 4.92 8.33 16.11
CA GLY A 127 6.12 8.03 15.34
C GLY A 127 7.09 9.21 15.28
N LEU A 128 6.62 10.38 14.83
CA LEU A 128 7.45 11.58 14.66
C LEU A 128 7.43 12.56 15.85
N LYS A 129 6.63 12.29 16.88
CA LYS A 129 6.57 13.08 18.13
C LYS A 129 6.08 14.52 17.95
N TRP A 130 5.21 14.78 16.98
CA TRP A 130 4.59 16.10 16.79
C TRP A 130 3.57 16.39 17.91
N SER A 131 3.51 17.66 18.34
CA SER A 131 2.63 18.18 19.40
C SER A 131 1.60 19.16 18.87
#